data_AF-A0A2W5E9G7-F1
#
_entry.id   AF-A0A2W5E9G7-F1
#
_cell.length_a   1.000
_cell.length_b   1.000
_cell.length_c   1.000
_cell.angle_alpha   90.00
_cell.angle_beta   90.00
_cell.angle_gamma   90.00
#
_symmetry.space_group_name_H-M   'P 1'
#
loop_
_entity.id
_entity.type
_entity.pdbx_description
1 polymer ?
#
loop_
_entity_poly.entity_id
_entity_poly.type
_entity_poly.pdbx_seq_one_letter_code
_entity_poly.pdbx_strand_id
1 'polypeptide(L)'
;LMDTINVRNRVGHYLVYGLVKLQKYLKIKRSFEKNGMDIYLGSQWWSLSIDTIKNVLLYVNDNPWIFKMFKKSYIPDETFFHTVIMNMPYPKTVENDNLRYFDWNIREDQNTRPAILNQSDLEILKSTNAFFARKFNSEASLTLIESLDHLNS
;
A
#
# COMPACT_ATOMS: atom_id res chain seq x y z
N LEU A 1 7.68 -16.62 -6.43
CA LEU A 1 6.59 -17.54 -6.00
C LEU A 1 5.23 -16.95 -6.37
N MET A 2 4.91 -15.72 -5.95
CA MET A 2 3.64 -15.08 -6.33
C MET A 2 3.62 -14.58 -7.78
N ASP A 3 4.74 -14.12 -8.33
CA ASP A 3 4.82 -13.80 -9.77
C ASP A 3 4.75 -15.06 -10.67
N THR A 4 5.02 -16.24 -10.09
CA THR A 4 5.06 -17.52 -10.81
C THR A 4 3.79 -18.37 -10.60
N ILE A 5 3.04 -18.13 -9.53
CA ILE A 5 1.84 -18.88 -9.16
C ILE A 5 0.67 -17.90 -9.12
N ASN A 6 -0.32 -18.10 -9.99
CA ASN A 6 -1.52 -17.29 -10.00
C ASN A 6 -2.38 -17.57 -8.76
N VAL A 7 -2.18 -16.77 -7.71
CA VAL A 7 -2.91 -16.88 -6.43
C VAL A 7 -4.38 -16.49 -6.52
N ARG A 8 -4.81 -15.86 -7.64
CA ARG A 8 -6.20 -15.45 -7.85
C ARG A 8 -7.10 -16.61 -8.26
N ASN A 9 -6.54 -17.73 -8.70
CA ASN A 9 -7.31 -18.95 -8.96
C ASN A 9 -7.30 -19.88 -7.74
N ARG A 10 -8.32 -20.76 -7.67
CA ARG A 10 -8.56 -21.63 -6.51
C ARG A 10 -7.38 -22.58 -6.21
N VAL A 11 -6.75 -23.13 -7.24
CA VAL A 11 -5.63 -24.06 -7.10
C VAL A 11 -4.40 -23.35 -6.55
N GLY A 12 -4.03 -22.20 -7.13
CA GLY A 12 -2.91 -21.38 -6.68
C GLY A 12 -3.10 -20.87 -5.26
N HIS A 13 -4.33 -20.50 -4.89
CA HIS A 13 -4.67 -20.13 -3.52
C HIS A 13 -4.36 -21.25 -2.52
N TYR A 14 -4.86 -22.47 -2.77
CA TYR A 14 -4.60 -23.60 -1.86
C TYR A 14 -3.13 -24.03 -1.85
N LEU A 15 -2.43 -23.99 -2.99
CA LEU A 15 -1.00 -24.27 -3.06
C LEU A 15 -0.19 -23.30 -2.20
N VAL A 16 -0.40 -21.98 -2.38
CA VAL A 16 0.30 -20.97 -1.58
C VAL A 16 -0.05 -21.12 -0.09
N TYR A 17 -1.31 -21.37 0.23
CA TYR A 17 -1.74 -21.59 1.61
C TYR A 17 -1.07 -22.82 2.26
N GLY A 18 -0.98 -23.93 1.52
CA GLY A 18 -0.26 -25.13 1.95
C GLY A 18 1.24 -24.89 2.17
N LEU A 19 1.88 -24.17 1.25
CA LEU A 19 3.29 -23.79 1.37
C LEU A 19 3.54 -22.89 2.59
N VAL A 20 2.66 -21.93 2.87
CA VAL A 20 2.75 -21.08 4.07
C VAL A 20 2.56 -21.90 5.35
N LYS A 21 1.62 -22.84 5.39
CA LYS A 21 1.46 -23.77 6.51
C LYS A 21 2.71 -24.61 6.74
N LEU A 22 3.28 -25.17 5.67
CA LEU A 22 4.52 -25.95 5.74
C LEU A 22 5.70 -25.10 6.24
N GLN A 23 5.87 -23.88 5.71
CA GLN A 23 6.90 -22.94 6.18
C GLN A 23 6.77 -22.67 7.70
N LYS A 24 5.54 -22.43 8.18
CA LYS A 24 5.27 -22.20 9.61
C LYS A 24 5.57 -23.44 10.45
N TYR A 25 5.17 -24.62 9.99
CA TYR A 25 5.45 -25.91 10.64
C TYR A 25 6.97 -26.16 10.76
N LEU A 26 7.72 -25.92 9.67
CA LEU A 26 9.17 -26.03 9.64
C LEU A 26 9.90 -24.89 10.36
N LYS A 27 9.18 -23.93 10.95
CA LYS A 27 9.72 -22.73 11.63
C LYS A 27 10.75 -21.97 10.78
N ILE A 28 10.61 -22.01 9.45
CA ILE A 28 11.47 -21.27 8.54
C ILE A 28 11.12 -19.79 8.67
N LYS A 29 11.88 -19.08 9.50
CA LYS A 29 11.75 -17.63 9.68
C LYS A 29 12.39 -16.89 8.51
N ARG A 30 11.71 -15.84 8.04
CA ARG A 30 12.29 -14.92 7.06
C ARG A 30 13.44 -14.13 7.71
N SER A 31 14.43 -13.72 6.91
CA SER A 31 15.64 -13.07 7.41
C SER A 31 15.44 -11.67 7.98
N PHE A 32 14.24 -11.08 7.95
CA PHE A 32 13.96 -9.74 8.49
C PHE A 32 14.27 -9.70 9.99
N GLU A 33 13.70 -10.64 10.75
CA GLU A 33 13.96 -10.79 12.19
C GLU A 33 15.44 -11.07 12.47
N LYS A 34 16.11 -11.83 11.59
CA LYS A 34 17.53 -12.18 11.77
C LYS A 34 18.46 -10.98 11.59
N ASN A 35 18.05 -10.01 10.78
CA ASN A 35 18.81 -8.80 10.51
C ASN A 35 18.35 -7.61 11.38
N GLY A 36 17.47 -7.84 12.36
CA GLY A 36 16.99 -6.79 13.26
C GLY A 36 16.11 -5.73 12.59
N MET A 37 15.38 -6.09 11.53
CA MET A 37 14.49 -5.17 10.81
C MET A 37 13.02 -5.41 11.19
N ASP A 38 12.40 -4.42 11.79
CA ASP A 38 10.97 -4.44 12.12
C ASP A 38 10.13 -4.17 10.87
N ILE A 39 9.00 -4.88 10.72
CA ILE A 39 8.12 -4.72 9.56
C ILE A 39 7.05 -3.67 9.85
N TYR A 40 6.92 -2.72 8.93
CA TYR A 40 5.89 -1.69 8.94
C TYR A 40 5.01 -1.82 7.70
N LEU A 41 3.70 -1.63 7.88
CA LEU A 41 2.70 -1.66 6.82
C LEU A 41 2.03 -0.30 6.70
N GLY A 42 1.60 0.05 5.50
CA GLY A 42 0.83 1.25 5.23
C GLY A 42 0.24 1.25 3.83
N SER A 43 -0.23 2.41 3.37
CA SER A 43 -0.80 2.53 2.03
C SER A 43 0.27 2.49 0.95
N GLN A 44 -0.03 1.88 -0.19
CA GLN A 44 0.79 2.01 -1.41
C GLN A 44 0.88 3.46 -1.94
N TRP A 45 0.01 4.36 -1.46
CA TRP A 45 0.02 5.79 -1.79
C TRP A 45 0.65 6.58 -0.66
N TRP A 46 1.70 7.33 -0.99
CA TRP A 46 2.46 8.14 -0.05
C TRP A 46 3.04 9.37 -0.76
N SER A 47 3.51 10.33 0.03
CA SER A 47 4.29 11.47 -0.47
C SER A 47 5.63 11.44 0.26
N LEU A 48 6.72 11.32 -0.47
CA LEU A 48 8.07 11.29 0.10
C LEU A 48 8.84 12.50 -0.39
N SER A 49 9.56 13.14 0.53
CA SER A 49 10.50 14.19 0.18
C SER A 49 11.66 13.61 -0.64
N ILE A 50 12.30 14.46 -1.45
CA ILE A 50 13.49 14.06 -2.22
C ILE A 50 14.59 13.53 -1.28
N ASP A 51 14.78 14.15 -0.13
CA ASP A 51 15.80 13.74 0.83
C ASP A 51 15.49 12.38 1.44
N THR A 52 14.23 12.09 1.75
CA THR A 52 13.80 10.75 2.18
C THR A 52 14.11 9.72 1.11
N ILE A 53 13.81 10.00 -0.17
CA ILE A 53 14.09 9.07 -1.27
C ILE A 53 15.60 8.84 -1.41
N LYS A 54 16.44 9.87 -1.32
CA LYS A 54 17.90 9.72 -1.35
C LYS A 54 18.39 8.82 -0.22
N ASN A 55 17.90 9.04 1.01
CA ASN A 55 18.27 8.22 2.17
C ASN A 55 17.84 6.75 1.99
N VAL A 56 16.64 6.51 1.45
CA VAL A 56 16.16 5.16 1.12
C VAL A 56 17.09 4.49 0.10
N LEU A 57 17.47 5.20 -0.97
CA LEU A 57 18.35 4.66 -2.00
C LEU A 57 19.73 4.31 -1.46
N LEU A 58 20.34 5.20 -0.66
CA LEU A 58 21.62 4.94 0.01
C LEU A 58 21.54 3.72 0.92
N TYR A 59 20.53 3.68 1.80
CA TYR A 59 20.35 2.58 2.74
C TYR A 59 20.21 1.22 2.05
N VAL A 60 19.41 1.15 0.99
CA VAL A 60 19.16 -0.09 0.24
C VAL A 60 20.37 -0.49 -0.59
N ASN A 61 21.14 0.47 -1.11
CA ASN A 61 22.38 0.20 -1.82
C ASN A 61 23.43 -0.44 -0.90
N ASP A 62 23.57 0.07 0.33
CA ASP A 62 24.49 -0.48 1.34
C ASP A 62 24.00 -1.80 1.92
N ASN A 63 22.69 -2.08 1.81
CA ASN A 63 22.04 -3.27 2.33
C ASN A 63 21.28 -4.02 1.22
N PRO A 64 21.97 -4.58 0.20
CA PRO A 64 21.34 -5.19 -0.97
C PRO A 64 20.48 -6.42 -0.62
N TRP A 65 20.64 -6.98 0.58
CA TRP A 65 19.79 -8.04 1.10
C TRP A 65 18.33 -7.58 1.29
N ILE A 66 18.07 -6.31 1.61
CA ILE A 66 16.73 -5.73 1.77
C ILE A 66 15.93 -5.90 0.48
N PHE A 67 16.51 -5.47 -0.65
CA PHE A 67 15.85 -5.57 -1.94
C PHE A 67 15.59 -7.04 -2.33
N LYS A 68 16.58 -7.93 -2.11
CA LYS A 68 16.43 -9.38 -2.36
C LYS A 68 15.28 -9.99 -1.56
N MET A 69 15.05 -9.52 -0.35
CA MET A 69 13.96 -9.98 0.52
C MET A 69 12.59 -9.50 0.04
N PHE A 70 12.44 -8.20 -0.22
CA PHE A 70 11.17 -7.62 -0.66
C PHE A 70 10.75 -8.09 -2.06
N LYS A 71 11.72 -8.43 -2.94
CA LYS A 71 11.44 -9.08 -4.24
C LYS A 71 10.65 -10.39 -4.12
N LYS A 72 10.71 -11.07 -2.97
CA LYS A 72 9.97 -12.32 -2.70
C LYS A 72 8.81 -12.13 -1.71
N SER A 73 8.42 -10.89 -1.45
CA SER A 73 7.35 -10.54 -0.51
C SER A 73 6.03 -10.32 -1.23
N TYR A 74 4.93 -10.55 -0.50
CA TYR A 74 3.59 -10.29 -1.00
C TYR A 74 3.28 -8.81 -0.82
N ILE A 75 2.78 -8.15 -1.86
CA ILE A 75 2.39 -6.72 -1.85
C ILE A 75 3.53 -5.85 -1.26
N PRO A 76 4.72 -5.85 -1.89
CA PRO A 76 5.87 -5.12 -1.37
C PRO A 76 5.64 -3.60 -1.39
N ASP A 77 4.75 -3.10 -2.23
CA ASP A 77 4.35 -1.69 -2.32
C ASP A 77 3.74 -1.15 -1.02
N GLU A 78 3.04 -1.99 -0.25
CA GLU A 78 2.43 -1.59 1.05
C GLU A 78 3.39 -1.74 2.23
N THR A 79 4.57 -2.32 2.04
CA THR A 79 5.47 -2.69 3.16
C THR A 79 6.90 -2.21 3.01
N PHE A 80 7.43 -2.13 1.78
CA PHE A 80 8.83 -1.81 1.50
C PHE A 80 9.22 -0.43 2.02
N PHE A 81 8.56 0.64 1.54
CA PHE A 81 8.93 2.00 1.89
C PHE A 81 8.74 2.27 3.39
N HIS A 82 7.62 1.86 3.97
CA HIS A 82 7.36 1.97 5.41
C HIS A 82 8.46 1.29 6.22
N THR A 83 8.77 0.03 5.89
CA THR A 83 9.80 -0.73 6.60
C THR A 83 11.18 -0.09 6.47
N VAL A 84 11.59 0.28 5.25
CA VAL A 84 12.90 0.88 5.01
C VAL A 84 13.05 2.22 5.71
N ILE A 85 12.07 3.12 5.58
CA ILE A 85 12.10 4.45 6.18
C ILE A 85 12.16 4.34 7.70
N MET A 86 11.38 3.45 8.31
CA MET A 86 11.35 3.34 9.76
C MET A 86 12.64 2.76 10.34
N ASN A 87 13.31 1.85 9.61
CA ASN A 87 14.54 1.18 10.07
C ASN A 87 15.84 1.88 9.63
N MET A 88 15.82 2.79 8.66
CA MET A 88 17.05 3.47 8.23
C MET A 88 17.60 4.40 9.33
N PRO A 89 18.94 4.52 9.46
CA PRO A 89 19.59 5.33 10.50
C PRO A 89 19.68 6.82 10.13
N TYR A 90 18.86 7.28 9.18
CA TYR A 90 18.84 8.68 8.75
C TYR A 90 17.73 9.46 9.46
N PRO A 91 17.87 10.80 9.59
CA PRO A 91 16.78 11.65 10.01
C PRO A 91 15.53 11.41 9.15
N LYS A 92 14.39 11.32 9.82
CA LYS A 92 13.10 11.05 9.19
C LYS A 92 12.02 11.86 9.87
N THR A 93 11.16 12.46 9.06
CA THR A 93 9.90 13.08 9.47
C THR A 93 8.81 12.24 8.85
N VAL A 94 8.08 11.51 9.67
CA VAL A 94 7.06 10.56 9.23
C VAL A 94 5.76 10.93 9.91
N GLU A 95 4.78 11.31 9.10
CA GLU A 95 3.40 11.48 9.54
C GLU A 95 2.62 10.22 9.22
N ASN A 96 1.78 9.76 10.15
CA ASN A 96 0.90 8.61 9.92
C ASN A 96 -0.40 9.04 9.21
N ASP A 97 -0.25 9.85 8.18
CA ASP A 97 -1.32 10.32 7.29
C ASP A 97 -0.72 10.48 5.89
N ASN A 98 -1.32 9.81 4.91
CA ASN A 98 -0.86 9.90 3.52
C ASN A 98 -1.58 11.01 2.75
N LEU A 99 -2.57 11.69 3.34
CA LEU A 99 -3.36 12.76 2.71
C LEU A 99 -4.16 12.29 1.49
N ARG A 100 -4.54 11.01 1.46
CA ARG A 100 -5.43 10.42 0.44
C ARG A 100 -6.69 9.87 1.09
N TYR A 101 -7.85 10.26 0.57
CA TYR A 101 -9.11 9.68 0.95
C TYR A 101 -9.39 8.38 0.18
N PHE A 102 -9.71 7.32 0.91
CA PHE A 102 -10.15 6.03 0.38
C PHE A 102 -11.42 5.61 1.10
N ASP A 103 -12.47 5.27 0.37
CA ASP A 103 -13.63 4.62 0.98
C ASP A 103 -13.45 3.09 0.98
N TRP A 104 -13.23 2.51 2.16
CA TRP A 104 -13.13 1.06 2.34
C TRP A 104 -14.46 0.41 2.76
N ASN A 105 -15.55 1.18 2.87
CA ASN A 105 -16.86 0.64 3.17
C ASN A 105 -17.36 -0.26 2.03
N ILE A 106 -18.18 -1.24 2.39
CA ILE A 106 -18.81 -2.12 1.42
C ILE A 106 -20.01 -1.39 0.84
N ARG A 107 -20.02 -1.20 -0.48
CA ARG A 107 -21.19 -0.71 -1.22
C ARG A 107 -21.79 -1.91 -1.96
N GLU A 108 -23.01 -2.29 -1.63
CA GLU A 108 -23.62 -3.55 -2.12
C GLU A 108 -23.76 -3.59 -3.64
N ASP A 109 -23.92 -2.42 -4.26
CA ASP A 109 -23.95 -2.18 -5.70
C ASP A 109 -22.55 -2.27 -6.36
N GLN A 110 -21.48 -2.41 -5.57
CA GLN A 110 -20.11 -2.39 -6.05
C GLN A 110 -19.31 -3.61 -5.59
N ASN A 111 -18.72 -4.32 -6.55
CA ASN A 111 -17.83 -5.45 -6.26
C ASN A 111 -16.33 -5.05 -6.28
N THR A 112 -16.00 -3.86 -5.75
CA THR A 112 -14.63 -3.32 -5.75
C THR A 112 -14.29 -2.69 -4.42
N ARG A 113 -13.00 -2.72 -4.07
CA ARG A 113 -12.45 -2.02 -2.89
C ARG A 113 -11.11 -1.33 -3.24
N PRO A 114 -10.85 -0.12 -2.74
CA PRO A 114 -11.82 0.83 -2.18
C PRO A 114 -12.98 1.12 -3.16
N ALA A 115 -14.09 1.66 -2.64
CA ALA A 115 -15.31 1.95 -3.38
C ALA A 115 -15.09 3.03 -4.46
N ILE A 116 -15.97 3.01 -5.45
CA ILE A 116 -16.13 4.04 -6.47
C ILE A 116 -16.97 5.17 -5.87
N LEU A 117 -16.36 6.34 -5.75
CA LEU A 117 -16.97 7.54 -5.21
C LEU A 117 -17.98 8.12 -6.20
N ASN A 118 -19.08 8.65 -5.69
CA ASN A 118 -20.15 9.25 -6.48
C ASN A 118 -20.67 10.52 -5.79
N GLN A 119 -21.73 11.15 -6.31
CA GLN A 119 -22.23 12.42 -5.78
C GLN A 119 -22.53 12.41 -4.27
N SER A 120 -22.91 11.26 -3.70
CA SER A 120 -23.16 11.15 -2.25
C SER A 120 -21.92 11.40 -1.39
N ASP A 121 -20.73 11.29 -1.98
CA ASP A 121 -19.44 11.50 -1.30
C ASP A 121 -18.98 12.96 -1.27
N LEU A 122 -19.73 13.89 -1.86
CA LEU A 122 -19.30 15.28 -1.99
C LEU A 122 -19.00 15.94 -0.63
N GLU A 123 -19.90 15.78 0.35
CA GLU A 123 -19.75 16.44 1.64
C GLU A 123 -18.58 15.89 2.45
N ILE A 124 -18.33 14.58 2.38
CA ILE A 124 -17.15 14.01 3.05
C ILE A 124 -15.85 14.48 2.37
N LEU A 125 -15.84 14.59 1.05
CA LEU A 125 -14.69 15.10 0.30
C LEU A 125 -14.42 16.59 0.52
N LYS A 126 -15.43 17.40 0.83
CA LYS A 126 -15.24 18.80 1.26
C LYS A 126 -14.66 18.92 2.67
N SER A 127 -15.01 17.97 3.55
CA SER A 127 -14.65 18.04 4.97
C SER A 127 -13.30 17.40 5.31
N THR A 128 -12.77 16.54 4.43
CA THR A 128 -11.51 15.83 4.68
C THR A 128 -10.30 16.74 4.47
N ASN A 129 -9.22 16.47 5.20
CA ASN A 129 -7.92 17.12 4.99
C ASN A 129 -7.10 16.46 3.85
N ALA A 130 -7.66 15.46 3.17
CA ALA A 130 -6.97 14.78 2.09
C ALA A 130 -6.84 15.68 0.85
N PHE A 131 -5.67 15.65 0.22
CA PHE A 131 -5.42 16.37 -1.03
C PHE A 131 -5.84 15.59 -2.27
N PHE A 132 -5.95 14.27 -2.16
CA PHE A 132 -6.40 13.40 -3.25
C PHE A 132 -7.43 12.39 -2.74
N ALA A 133 -8.22 11.83 -3.65
CA ALA A 133 -9.16 10.75 -3.34
C ALA A 133 -9.10 9.64 -4.39
N ARG A 134 -9.59 8.44 -4.05
CA ARG A 134 -9.88 7.34 -4.99
C ARG A 134 -10.94 6.40 -4.40
N LYS A 135 -11.69 5.63 -5.20
CA LYS A 135 -11.58 5.48 -6.66
C LYS A 135 -12.66 6.26 -7.39
N PHE A 136 -12.33 6.73 -8.58
CA PHE A 136 -13.26 7.38 -9.49
C PHE A 136 -13.51 6.48 -10.69
N ASN A 137 -14.71 6.60 -11.26
CA ASN A 137 -15.12 6.00 -12.50
C ASN A 137 -15.75 7.08 -13.39
N SER A 138 -15.48 7.03 -14.70
CA SER A 138 -15.91 8.08 -15.64
C SER A 138 -17.42 8.29 -15.72
N GLU A 139 -18.23 7.26 -15.42
CA GLU A 139 -19.68 7.35 -15.44
C GLU A 139 -20.23 7.61 -14.03
N ALA A 140 -19.92 6.73 -13.08
CA ALA A 140 -20.48 6.81 -11.73
C ALA A 140 -20.01 8.03 -10.93
N SER A 141 -18.86 8.61 -11.29
CA SER A 141 -18.29 9.76 -10.59
C SER A 141 -18.43 11.09 -11.36
N LEU A 142 -19.09 11.12 -12.53
CA LEU A 142 -19.12 12.31 -13.38
C LEU A 142 -19.65 13.55 -12.64
N THR A 143 -20.84 13.46 -12.06
CA THR A 143 -21.46 14.58 -11.32
C THR A 143 -20.62 15.02 -10.13
N LEU A 144 -19.94 14.07 -9.48
CA LEU A 144 -19.05 14.36 -8.36
C LEU A 144 -17.83 15.16 -8.84
N ILE A 145 -17.21 14.74 -9.95
CA ILE A 145 -16.04 15.41 -10.52
C ILE A 145 -16.40 16.84 -10.92
N GLU A 146 -17.52 17.02 -11.63
CA GLU A 146 -18.01 18.36 -12.00
C GLU A 146 -18.26 19.24 -10.76
N SER A 147 -18.87 18.67 -9.71
CA SER A 147 -19.09 19.39 -8.44
C SER A 147 -17.78 19.81 -7.77
N LEU A 148 -16.74 18.96 -7.80
CA LEU A 148 -15.43 19.25 -7.22
C LEU A 148 -14.65 20.29 -8.04
N ASP A 149 -14.74 20.24 -9.36
CA ASP A 149 -14.08 21.21 -10.24
C ASP A 149 -14.66 22.62 -10.05
N HIS A 150 -15.99 22.74 -9.90
CA HIS A 150 -16.65 24.00 -9.60
C HIS A 150 -16.31 24.62 -8.24
N LEU A 151 -15.87 23.82 -7.26
CA LEU A 151 -15.44 24.33 -5.95
C LEU A 151 -14.02 24.89 -5.98
N ASN A 152 -13.21 24.45 -6.94
CA ASN A 152 -11.79 24.81 -7.05
C ASN A 152 -11.52 25.88 -8.13
N SER A 153 -12.55 26.28 -8.90
CA SER A 153 -12.52 27.38 -9.87
C SER A 153 -12.85 28.72 -9.23
#